data_AF-A0A2E2XMB1-F1
#
_entry.id   AF-A0A2E2XMB1-F1
#
_cell.length_a   1.000
_cell.length_b   1.000
_cell.length_c   1.000
_cell.angle_alpha   90.00
_cell.angle_beta   90.00
_cell.angle_gamma   90.00
#
_symmetry.space_group_name_H-M   'P 1'
#
loop_
_entity.id
_entity.type
_entity.pdbx_description
1 polymer ?
#
loop_
_entity_poly.entity_id
_entity_poly.type
_entity_poly.pdbx_seq_one_letter_code
_entity_poly.pdbx_strand_id
1 'polypeptide(L)'
;MRTLWTIILVLIAPLALASDSQLIKIDDDHLQMGTSQSDLGEVYRIPPTQSLIIDASDYQFIYVEERKTRVPNTIMVLTADKKRYFLEWKDGIYKYTLSPETLTDGANTFHGFVSGESTMLAIGSRLVGKKGPEMKIQWLGLVQTE
;
A
#
# COMPACT_ATOMS: atom_id res chain seq x y z
N MET A 1 -30.15 -54.77 30.28
CA MET A 1 -29.96 -53.30 30.37
C MET A 1 -28.80 -52.94 29.46
N ARG A 2 -29.02 -52.29 28.31
CA ARG A 2 -27.96 -51.86 27.39
C ARG A 2 -27.93 -50.33 27.40
N THR A 3 -26.90 -49.76 27.98
CA THR A 3 -26.63 -48.32 28.00
C THR A 3 -26.03 -47.90 26.66
N LEU A 4 -26.79 -47.08 25.90
CA LEU A 4 -26.31 -46.44 24.68
C LEU A 4 -25.54 -45.18 25.06
N TRP A 5 -24.24 -45.18 24.80
CA TRP A 5 -23.38 -44.01 24.95
C TRP A 5 -23.56 -43.13 23.71
N THR A 6 -24.11 -41.94 23.90
CA THR A 6 -24.21 -40.94 22.83
C THR A 6 -22.91 -40.15 22.79
N ILE A 7 -22.10 -40.34 21.76
CA ILE A 7 -20.89 -39.55 21.52
C ILE A 7 -21.32 -38.26 20.82
N ILE A 8 -21.23 -37.14 21.54
CA ILE A 8 -21.43 -35.79 20.97
C ILE A 8 -20.15 -35.42 20.23
N LEU A 9 -20.22 -35.44 18.89
CA LEU A 9 -19.14 -34.97 18.03
C LEU A 9 -19.23 -33.44 17.94
N VAL A 10 -18.41 -32.73 18.72
CA VAL A 10 -18.26 -31.27 18.61
C VAL A 10 -17.38 -30.99 17.40
N LEU A 11 -17.99 -30.61 16.28
CA LEU A 11 -17.31 -30.05 15.12
C LEU A 11 -16.77 -28.67 15.49
N ILE A 12 -15.49 -28.60 15.86
CA ILE A 12 -14.74 -27.35 15.94
C ILE A 12 -14.43 -26.97 14.49
N ALA A 13 -15.29 -26.15 13.88
CA ALA A 13 -15.00 -25.57 12.58
C ALA A 13 -13.81 -24.59 12.72
N PRO A 14 -12.75 -24.72 11.90
CA PRO A 14 -11.75 -23.66 11.83
C PRO A 14 -12.42 -22.41 11.27
N LEU A 15 -12.50 -21.36 12.09
CA LEU A 15 -12.76 -20.00 11.61
C LEU A 15 -11.59 -19.63 10.70
N ALA A 16 -11.74 -19.88 9.40
CA ALA A 16 -10.87 -19.30 8.40
C ALA A 16 -11.08 -17.78 8.47
N LEU A 17 -10.23 -17.10 9.24
CA LEU A 17 -10.03 -15.67 9.13
C LEU A 17 -9.45 -15.44 7.73
N ALA A 18 -10.34 -15.25 6.74
CA ALA A 18 -9.94 -14.69 5.47
C ALA A 18 -9.36 -13.31 5.78
N SER A 19 -8.03 -13.23 5.80
CA SER A 19 -7.32 -11.96 5.78
C SER A 19 -7.64 -11.35 4.43
N ASP A 20 -8.71 -10.57 4.37
CA ASP A 20 -9.20 -9.91 3.16
C ASP A 20 -8.22 -8.77 2.82
N SER A 21 -7.05 -9.15 2.31
CA SER A 21 -6.00 -8.22 1.93
C SER A 21 -6.55 -7.35 0.82
N GLN A 22 -6.77 -6.08 1.14
CA GLN A 22 -7.26 -5.10 0.19
C GLN A 22 -6.23 -4.95 -0.93
N LEU A 23 -6.69 -4.83 -2.17
CA LEU A 23 -5.82 -4.70 -3.34
C LEU A 23 -6.10 -3.36 -4.03
N ILE A 24 -5.03 -2.61 -4.25
CA ILE A 24 -5.01 -1.44 -5.13
C ILE A 24 -4.21 -1.81 -6.37
N LYS A 25 -4.84 -1.68 -7.53
CA LYS A 25 -4.17 -1.83 -8.81
C LYS A 25 -3.67 -0.46 -9.26
N ILE A 26 -2.39 -0.37 -9.60
CA ILE A 26 -1.82 0.85 -10.19
C ILE A 26 -2.36 0.99 -11.61
N ASP A 27 -2.90 2.16 -11.92
CA ASP A 27 -3.42 2.51 -13.23
C ASP A 27 -3.09 3.98 -13.57
N ASP A 28 -3.58 4.43 -14.73
CA ASP A 28 -3.33 5.77 -15.28
C ASP A 28 -4.23 6.88 -14.70
N ASP A 29 -5.30 6.54 -13.95
CA ASP A 29 -6.34 7.48 -13.48
C ASP A 29 -5.97 8.21 -12.16
N HIS A 30 -4.66 8.42 -11.95
CA HIS A 30 -4.07 8.89 -10.70
C HIS A 30 -3.50 10.30 -10.75
N LEU A 31 -3.31 10.92 -9.57
CA LEU A 31 -2.73 12.24 -9.43
C LEU A 31 -1.28 12.29 -9.96
N GLN A 32 -1.11 12.65 -11.22
CA GLN A 32 0.20 12.99 -11.76
C GLN A 32 0.60 14.40 -11.27
N MET A 33 1.84 14.57 -10.81
CA MET A 33 2.33 15.92 -10.47
C MET A 33 2.25 16.83 -11.71
N GLY A 34 1.31 17.78 -11.72
CA GLY A 34 1.12 18.76 -12.79
C GLY A 34 -0.29 18.84 -13.38
N THR A 35 -1.22 17.96 -13.00
CA THR A 35 -2.64 18.06 -13.38
C THR A 35 -3.38 19.13 -12.57
N SER A 36 -4.42 19.71 -13.18
CA SER A 36 -5.22 20.77 -12.58
C SER A 36 -5.95 20.26 -11.33
N GLN A 37 -6.24 21.13 -10.34
CA GLN A 37 -6.99 20.75 -9.12
C GLN A 37 -8.38 20.17 -9.40
N SER A 38 -8.91 20.32 -10.62
CA SER A 38 -10.16 19.70 -11.06
C SER A 38 -10.04 18.23 -11.47
N ASP A 39 -8.81 17.73 -11.68
CA ASP A 39 -8.51 16.33 -12.04
C ASP A 39 -7.85 15.61 -10.84
N LEU A 40 -8.47 15.71 -9.66
CA LEU A 40 -8.08 14.87 -8.52
C LEU A 40 -8.34 13.43 -8.95
N GLY A 41 -7.26 12.69 -9.24
CA GLY A 41 -7.30 11.26 -9.57
C GLY A 41 -8.09 10.45 -8.54
N GLU A 42 -8.46 9.23 -8.90
CA GLU A 42 -9.39 8.43 -8.12
C GLU A 42 -8.93 8.25 -6.66
N VAL A 43 -9.88 8.38 -5.73
CA VAL A 43 -9.64 8.11 -4.31
C VAL A 43 -10.04 6.67 -4.03
N TYR A 44 -9.06 5.84 -3.68
CA TYR A 44 -9.31 4.45 -3.30
C TYR A 44 -9.97 4.39 -1.93
N ARG A 45 -11.15 3.80 -1.85
CA ARG A 45 -11.86 3.58 -0.59
C ARG A 45 -11.68 2.14 -0.15
N ILE A 46 -11.09 1.94 1.02
CA ILE A 46 -10.85 0.61 1.57
C ILE A 46 -11.38 0.51 3.01
N PRO A 47 -11.81 -0.68 3.47
CA PRO A 47 -12.05 -0.90 4.88
C PRO A 47 -10.74 -0.82 5.68
N PRO A 48 -10.81 -0.59 7.01
CA PRO A 48 -9.65 -0.65 7.87
C PRO A 48 -8.93 -1.99 7.77
N THR A 49 -7.61 -1.95 7.60
CA THR A 49 -6.80 -3.15 7.37
C THR A 49 -5.38 -2.98 7.88
N GLN A 50 -4.78 -4.07 8.35
CA GLN A 50 -3.36 -4.11 8.70
C GLN A 50 -2.46 -4.26 7.45
N SER A 51 -3.05 -4.60 6.31
CA SER A 51 -2.31 -4.94 5.11
C SER A 51 -3.04 -4.50 3.85
N LEU A 52 -2.29 -3.90 2.93
CA LEU A 52 -2.76 -3.45 1.62
C LEU A 52 -1.79 -3.94 0.56
N ILE A 53 -2.31 -4.63 -0.46
CA ILE A 53 -1.52 -5.08 -1.61
C ILE A 53 -1.57 -3.99 -2.68
N ILE A 54 -0.41 -3.55 -3.15
CA ILE A 54 -0.28 -2.79 -4.39
C ILE A 54 0.08 -3.74 -5.52
N ASP A 55 -0.68 -3.71 -6.62
CA ASP A 55 -0.45 -4.49 -7.83
C ASP A 55 -0.16 -3.59 -9.02
N ALA A 56 1.08 -3.66 -9.51
CA ALA A 56 1.61 -2.89 -10.62
C ALA A 56 1.81 -3.72 -11.89
N SER A 57 1.27 -4.95 -11.94
CA SER A 57 1.62 -5.92 -12.99
C SER A 57 1.26 -5.43 -14.40
N ASP A 58 0.23 -4.59 -14.50
CA ASP A 58 -0.27 -4.05 -15.77
C ASP A 58 0.13 -2.57 -15.99
N TYR A 59 0.99 -2.01 -15.13
CA TYR A 59 1.39 -0.61 -15.19
C TYR A 59 2.85 -0.46 -15.63
N GLN A 60 3.09 0.41 -16.61
CA GLN A 60 4.44 0.71 -17.09
C GLN A 60 4.87 2.11 -16.63
N PHE A 61 5.85 2.15 -15.73
CA PHE A 61 6.48 3.41 -15.36
C PHE A 61 7.28 3.97 -16.54
N ILE A 62 6.81 5.08 -17.11
CA ILE A 62 7.47 5.73 -18.24
C ILE A 62 8.81 6.33 -17.78
N TYR A 63 9.88 5.95 -18.48
CA TYR A 63 11.18 6.59 -18.33
C TYR A 63 11.15 7.98 -18.96
N VAL A 64 11.32 9.02 -18.14
CA VAL A 64 11.45 10.40 -18.64
C VAL A 64 12.93 10.75 -18.69
N GLU A 65 13.52 10.70 -19.89
CA GLU A 65 14.95 10.97 -20.17
C GLU A 65 15.44 12.26 -19.51
N GLU A 66 14.66 13.32 -19.61
CA GLU A 66 14.96 14.66 -19.07
C GLU A 66 15.17 14.65 -17.55
N ARG A 67 14.52 13.71 -16.84
CA ARG A 67 14.63 13.59 -15.38
C ARG A 67 15.71 12.61 -14.95
N LYS A 68 16.34 11.88 -15.88
CA LYS A 68 17.26 10.75 -15.64
C LYS A 68 16.77 9.79 -14.56
N THR A 69 15.45 9.70 -14.36
CA THR A 69 14.88 8.99 -13.21
C THR A 69 14.55 7.58 -13.69
N ARG A 70 15.22 6.61 -13.08
CA ARG A 70 15.08 5.18 -13.39
C ARG A 70 13.68 4.69 -12.99
N VAL A 71 13.40 3.43 -13.33
CA VAL A 71 12.36 2.59 -12.71
C VAL A 71 12.25 2.94 -11.20
N PRO A 72 11.03 2.99 -10.63
CA PRO A 72 10.86 3.24 -9.21
C PRO A 72 11.80 2.39 -8.36
N ASN A 73 12.28 2.96 -7.25
CA ASN A 73 13.08 2.23 -6.26
C ASN A 73 12.45 2.29 -4.86
N THR A 74 11.30 2.95 -4.71
CA THR A 74 10.67 3.16 -3.41
C THR A 74 9.15 3.32 -3.55
N ILE A 75 8.43 2.68 -2.63
CA ILE A 75 7.05 2.98 -2.27
C ILE A 75 7.10 3.77 -0.97
N MET A 76 6.31 4.85 -0.87
CA MET A 76 6.14 5.65 0.33
C MET A 76 4.67 5.69 0.72
N VAL A 77 4.42 5.51 2.01
CA VAL A 77 3.13 5.74 2.66
C VAL A 77 3.25 7.00 3.51
N LEU A 78 2.45 8.02 3.21
CA LEU A 78 2.36 9.25 4.00
C LEU A 78 1.00 9.28 4.70
N THR A 79 1.02 9.18 6.02
CA THR A 79 -0.18 9.21 6.88
C THR A 79 -0.63 10.65 7.15
N ALA A 80 -1.86 10.82 7.63
CA ALA A 80 -2.45 12.13 7.95
C ALA A 80 -1.62 12.94 8.98
N ASP A 81 -0.95 12.27 9.92
CA ASP A 81 -0.04 12.87 10.90
C ASP A 81 1.36 13.21 10.32
N LYS A 82 1.52 13.14 9.00
CA LYS A 82 2.73 13.46 8.23
C LYS A 82 3.90 12.50 8.46
N LYS A 83 3.68 11.32 9.06
CA LYS A 83 4.71 10.27 9.10
C LYS A 83 4.87 9.62 7.74
N ARG A 84 6.10 9.22 7.43
CA ARG A 84 6.47 8.65 6.13
C ARG A 84 7.09 7.29 6.36
N TYR A 85 6.44 6.27 5.82
CA TYR A 85 6.95 4.92 5.84
C TYR A 85 7.36 4.52 4.43
N PHE A 86 8.39 3.69 4.33
CA PHE A 86 9.00 3.34 3.06
C PHE A 86 9.10 1.83 2.91
N LEU A 87 8.95 1.37 1.68
CA LEU A 87 9.24 0.02 1.23
C LEU A 87 10.12 0.12 -0.02
N GLU A 88 11.18 -0.69 -0.09
CA GLU A 88 12.04 -0.77 -1.26
C GLU A 88 11.28 -1.38 -2.44
N TRP A 89 11.32 -0.70 -3.59
CA TRP A 89 10.84 -1.28 -4.85
C TRP A 89 11.98 -2.04 -5.52
N LYS A 90 11.71 -3.29 -5.90
CA LYS A 90 12.66 -4.19 -6.56
C LYS A 90 12.23 -4.43 -8.00
N ASP A 91 13.21 -4.39 -8.89
CA ASP A 91 12.98 -4.69 -10.29
C ASP A 91 12.47 -6.12 -10.49
N GLY A 92 11.53 -6.31 -11.42
CA GLY A 92 10.85 -7.59 -11.66
C GLY A 92 9.82 -8.02 -10.61
N ILE A 93 9.60 -7.23 -9.55
CA ILE A 93 8.52 -7.45 -8.57
C ILE A 93 7.43 -6.40 -8.78
N TYR A 94 6.20 -6.87 -8.98
CA TYR A 94 5.05 -6.01 -9.31
C TYR A 94 3.97 -6.02 -8.24
N LYS A 95 4.04 -6.90 -7.23
CA LYS A 95 3.08 -6.97 -6.12
C LYS A 95 3.79 -6.73 -4.80
N TYR A 96 3.30 -5.75 -4.05
CA TYR A 96 3.89 -5.35 -2.77
C TYR A 96 2.84 -5.34 -1.69
N THR A 97 3.14 -5.97 -0.57
CA THR A 97 2.31 -5.90 0.63
C THR A 97 2.80 -4.74 1.48
N LEU A 98 1.92 -3.78 1.75
CA LEU A 98 2.11 -2.66 2.66
C LEU A 98 1.54 -3.03 4.03
N SER A 99 2.40 -3.30 5.01
CA SER A 99 2.00 -3.74 6.35
C SER A 99 3.03 -3.31 7.40
N PRO A 100 2.74 -3.44 8.71
CA PRO A 100 3.69 -3.13 9.78
C PRO A 100 5.07 -3.80 9.63
N GLU A 101 5.13 -4.97 8.99
CA GLU A 101 6.35 -5.78 8.82
C GLU A 101 7.18 -5.36 7.60
N THR A 102 6.55 -4.75 6.59
CA THR A 102 7.23 -4.37 5.34
C THR A 102 7.58 -2.90 5.27
N LEU A 103 6.81 -2.05 5.97
CA LEU A 103 6.98 -0.61 5.99
C LEU A 103 7.86 -0.15 7.14
N THR A 104 8.85 0.68 6.83
CA THR A 104 9.76 1.24 7.83
C THR A 104 9.96 2.74 7.64
N ASP A 105 10.04 3.49 8.72
CA ASP A 105 10.53 4.87 8.75
C ASP A 105 11.88 4.99 9.49
N GLY A 106 12.43 3.87 9.95
CA GLY A 106 13.65 3.74 10.76
C GLY A 106 13.45 3.83 12.28
N ALA A 107 12.30 4.28 12.80
CA ALA A 107 12.12 4.55 14.24
C ALA A 107 10.74 4.19 14.81
N ASN A 108 9.67 4.31 14.01
CA ASN A 108 8.29 4.02 14.37
C ASN A 108 7.77 2.83 13.56
N THR A 109 6.79 2.14 14.13
CA THR A 109 6.06 1.07 13.47
C THR A 109 4.88 1.65 12.70
N PHE A 110 4.62 1.16 11.49
CA PHE A 110 3.37 1.43 10.79
C PHE A 110 2.27 0.60 11.43
N HIS A 111 1.09 1.18 11.69
CA HIS A 111 0.01 0.51 12.44
C HIS A 111 -1.15 0.03 11.56
N GLY A 112 -0.95 0.03 10.24
CA GLY A 112 -2.00 -0.27 9.27
C GLY A 112 -2.78 0.96 8.83
N PHE A 113 -3.87 0.71 8.11
CA PHE A 113 -4.81 1.70 7.59
C PHE A 113 -6.01 1.77 8.52
N VAL A 114 -6.18 2.89 9.22
CA VAL A 114 -7.17 3.07 10.29
C VAL A 114 -8.40 3.82 9.77
N SER A 115 -9.60 3.39 10.19
CA SER A 115 -10.87 4.03 9.79
C SER A 115 -10.85 5.54 10.03
N GLY A 116 -11.37 6.28 9.05
CA GLY A 116 -11.42 7.74 9.07
C GLY A 116 -10.13 8.42 8.65
N GLU A 117 -9.04 7.69 8.41
CA GLU A 117 -7.78 8.28 7.98
C GLU A 117 -7.62 8.28 6.45
N SER A 118 -7.11 9.39 5.94
CA SER A 118 -6.59 9.50 4.57
C SER A 118 -5.09 9.28 4.56
N THR A 119 -4.64 8.42 3.66
CA THR A 119 -3.22 8.10 3.46
C THR A 119 -2.85 8.33 2.01
N MET A 120 -1.64 8.83 1.77
CA MET A 120 -1.10 9.03 0.43
C MET A 120 -0.08 7.93 0.12
N LEU A 121 -0.28 7.24 -0.99
CA LEU A 121 0.63 6.24 -1.52
C LEU A 121 1.41 6.85 -2.68
N ALA A 122 2.73 6.88 -2.56
CA ALA A 122 3.59 7.41 -3.62
C ALA A 122 4.57 6.34 -4.08
N ILE A 123 4.79 6.24 -5.38
CA ILE A 123 5.79 5.36 -5.97
C ILE A 123 6.73 6.22 -6.80
N GLY A 124 8.03 5.97 -6.66
CA GLY A 124 9.01 6.71 -7.42
C GLY A 124 10.44 6.44 -6.99
N SER A 125 11.28 7.45 -7.17
CA SER A 125 12.71 7.37 -6.88
C SER A 125 13.06 8.19 -5.65
N ARG A 126 13.52 7.52 -4.58
CA ARG A 126 14.17 8.17 -3.45
C ARG A 126 15.60 8.54 -3.83
N LEU A 127 15.94 9.82 -3.67
CA LEU A 127 17.24 10.39 -3.93
C LEU A 127 17.83 10.90 -2.62
N VAL A 128 19.13 10.68 -2.43
CA VAL A 128 19.88 11.33 -1.35
C VAL A 128 20.36 12.67 -1.90
N GLY A 129 19.59 13.72 -1.62
CA GLY A 129 19.93 15.08 -2.02
C GLY A 129 20.86 15.77 -1.01
N LYS A 130 21.45 16.89 -1.41
CA LYS A 130 22.30 17.73 -0.54
C LYS A 130 21.54 18.30 0.68
N LYS A 131 20.21 18.37 0.61
CA LYS A 131 19.33 18.88 1.67
C LYS A 131 18.60 17.77 2.45
N GLY A 132 18.94 16.51 2.20
CA GLY A 132 18.28 15.36 2.79
C GLY A 132 17.59 14.47 1.75
N PRO A 133 16.87 13.43 2.21
CA PRO A 133 16.16 12.51 1.34
C PRO A 133 15.00 13.23 0.62
N GLU A 134 15.06 13.23 -0.71
CA GLU A 134 14.02 13.74 -1.60
C GLU A 134 13.36 12.56 -2.32
N MET A 135 12.07 12.65 -2.64
CA MET A 135 11.38 11.64 -3.44
C MET A 135 10.88 12.27 -4.73
N LYS A 136 11.34 11.74 -5.86
CA LYS A 136 10.77 12.04 -7.18
C LYS A 136 9.61 11.08 -7.43
N ILE A 137 8.39 11.58 -7.25
CA ILE A 137 7.15 10.81 -7.41
C ILE A 137 6.87 10.59 -8.90
N GLN A 138 6.56 9.35 -9.27
CA GLN A 138 6.12 8.93 -10.60
C GLN A 138 4.65 8.53 -10.61
N TRP A 139 4.14 8.05 -9.48
CA TRP A 139 2.72 7.72 -9.28
C TRP A 139 2.26 8.11 -7.88
N LEU A 140 1.03 8.60 -7.74
CA LEU A 140 0.44 9.04 -6.49
C LEU A 140 -1.03 8.61 -6.40
N GLY A 141 -1.37 7.83 -5.37
CA GLY A 141 -2.74 7.46 -5.03
C GLY A 141 -3.15 8.04 -3.67
N LEU A 142 -4.42 8.43 -3.57
CA LEU A 142 -5.04 8.78 -2.29
C LEU A 142 -5.89 7.60 -1.84
N VAL A 143 -5.69 7.17 -0.60
CA VAL A 143 -6.43 6.09 0.04
C VAL A 143 -7.23 6.68 1.18
N GLN A 144 -8.55 6.49 1.14
CA GLN A 144 -9.47 6.82 2.20
C GLN A 144 -9.91 5.53 2.88
N THR A 145 -9.67 5.44 4.19
CA THR A 145 -10.09 4.27 4.97
C THR A 145 -11.45 4.55 5.59
N GLU A 146 -12.46 3.73 5.31
CA GLU A 146 -13.86 3.92 5.77
C GLU A 146 -14.41 2.67 6.42
#